data_AF-A0A6A4EC28-F1
#
_entry.id   AF-A0A6A4EC28-F1
#
_cell.length_a   1.000
_cell.length_b   1.000
_cell.length_c   1.000
_cell.angle_alpha   90.00
_cell.angle_beta   90.00
_cell.angle_gamma   90.00
#
_symmetry.space_group_name_H-M   'P 1'
#
loop_
_entity.id
_entity.type
_entity.pdbx_description
1 polymer ?
#
loop_
_entity_poly.entity_id
_entity_poly.type
_entity_poly.pdbx_seq_one_letter_code
_entity_poly.pdbx_strand_id
1 'polypeptide(L)'
;MSRKKAEVLEKFKMFKVDVENTTRRRLKRIRSDNGGEYTGRLFKEYLSKQGIRHEKTVSYTPQQNGLAERMNRSLVEMARCMLYHEGINKNW
;
A
#
# COMPACT_ATOMS: atom_id res chain seq x y z
N MET A 1 11.53 -2.20 18.17
CA MET A 1 10.57 -1.95 17.07
C MET A 1 11.36 -1.83 15.77
N SER A 2 10.97 -2.52 14.69
CA SER A 2 11.75 -2.47 13.43
C SER A 2 11.53 -1.15 12.70
N ARG A 3 12.63 -0.50 12.26
CA ARG A 3 12.64 0.79 11.54
C ARG A 3 11.69 0.77 10.33
N LYS A 4 11.62 -0.35 9.62
CA LYS A 4 10.73 -0.58 8.48
C LYS A 4 9.24 -0.41 8.81
N LYS A 5 8.79 -0.88 9.98
CA LYS A 5 7.37 -0.81 10.37
C LYS A 5 6.92 0.62 10.69
N ALA A 6 7.83 1.42 11.24
CA ALA A 6 7.56 2.84 11.50
C ALA A 6 7.51 3.63 10.19
N GLU A 7 8.45 3.36 9.27
CA GLU A 7 8.47 3.98 7.95
C GLU A 7 7.20 3.70 7.13
N VAL A 8 6.75 2.44 7.11
CA VAL A 8 5.48 2.04 6.46
C VAL A 8 4.29 2.82 7.01
N LEU A 9 4.22 3.01 8.33
CA LEU A 9 3.15 3.79 8.95
C LEU A 9 3.17 5.26 8.50
N GLU A 10 4.35 5.89 8.48
CA GLU A 10 4.47 7.29 8.04
C GLU A 10 4.10 7.45 6.56
N LYS A 11 4.58 6.56 5.70
CA LYS A 11 4.21 6.58 4.28
C LYS A 11 2.71 6.36 4.07
N PHE A 12 2.09 5.47 4.85
CA PHE A 12 0.66 5.24 4.78
C PHE A 12 -0.16 6.47 5.22
N LYS A 13 0.29 7.22 6.24
CA LYS A 13 -0.36 8.46 6.66
C LYS A 13 -0.36 9.49 5.52
N MET A 14 0.78 9.67 4.85
CA MET A 14 0.89 10.58 3.70
C MET A 14 -0.05 10.16 2.57
N PHE A 15 -0.03 8.87 2.19
CA PHE A 15 -0.89 8.30 1.16
C PHE A 15 -2.38 8.51 1.47
N LYS A 16 -2.81 8.26 2.72
CA LYS A 16 -4.21 8.46 3.12
C LYS A 16 -4.65 9.90 2.88
N VAL A 17 -3.86 10.88 3.32
CA VAL A 17 -4.19 12.31 3.17
C VAL A 17 -4.33 12.66 1.70
N ASP A 18 -3.37 12.23 0.87
CA ASP A 18 -3.35 12.51 -0.56
C ASP A 18 -4.57 11.92 -1.29
N VAL A 19 -4.89 10.65 -1.04
CA VAL A 19 -6.04 9.97 -1.66
C VAL A 19 -7.36 10.59 -1.21
N GLU A 20 -7.52 10.88 0.09
CA GLU A 20 -8.78 11.45 0.59
C GLU A 20 -9.00 12.88 0.04
N ASN A 21 -7.93 13.68 -0.08
CA ASN A 21 -8.01 15.03 -0.65
C ASN A 21 -8.31 14.99 -2.14
N THR A 22 -7.60 14.16 -2.90
CA THR A 22 -7.74 14.06 -4.36
C THR A 22 -9.10 13.50 -4.75
N THR A 23 -9.59 12.50 -4.03
CA THR A 23 -10.87 11.84 -4.35
C THR A 23 -12.07 12.46 -3.64
N ARG A 24 -11.84 13.34 -2.65
CA ARG A 24 -12.84 13.86 -1.69
C ARG A 24 -13.65 12.76 -0.99
N ARG A 25 -13.06 11.57 -0.84
CA ARG A 25 -13.70 10.39 -0.22
C ARG A 25 -12.85 9.88 0.92
N ARG A 26 -13.48 9.62 2.07
CA ARG A 26 -12.79 9.08 3.25
C ARG A 26 -12.44 7.61 3.04
N LEU A 27 -11.21 7.22 3.36
CA LEU A 27 -10.76 5.84 3.39
C LEU A 27 -11.52 5.09 4.49
N LYS A 28 -12.18 3.98 4.14
CA LYS A 28 -12.99 3.17 5.08
C LYS A 28 -12.36 1.82 5.41
N ARG A 29 -11.68 1.22 4.44
CA ARG A 29 -11.12 -0.13 4.57
C ARG A 29 -9.76 -0.20 3.90
N ILE A 30 -8.86 -0.96 4.50
CA ILE A 30 -7.60 -1.40 3.90
C ILE A 30 -7.58 -2.92 3.91
N ARG A 31 -7.21 -3.52 2.79
CA ARG A 31 -6.97 -4.95 2.68
C ARG A 31 -5.48 -5.18 2.42
N SER A 32 -4.84 -6.01 3.24
CA SER A 32 -3.45 -6.41 3.05
C SER A 32 -3.31 -7.92 3.17
N ASP A 33 -2.20 -8.45 2.68
CA ASP A 33 -1.78 -9.80 3.04
C ASP A 33 -1.41 -9.90 4.53
N ASN A 34 -1.09 -11.11 4.99
CA ASN A 34 -0.56 -11.35 6.33
C ASN A 34 0.93 -10.95 6.48
N GLY A 35 1.44 -10.08 5.61
CA GLY A 35 2.79 -9.54 5.70
C GLY A 35 3.07 -8.87 7.05
N GLY A 36 4.30 -9.03 7.55
CA GLY A 36 4.71 -8.55 8.87
C GLY A 36 4.71 -7.02 9.04
N GLU A 37 4.65 -6.29 7.93
CA GLU A 37 4.81 -4.84 7.86
C GLU A 37 3.53 -4.09 8.27
N TYR A 38 2.40 -4.49 7.70
CA TYR A 38 1.06 -3.92 7.99
C TYR A 38 0.40 -4.50 9.25
N THR A 39 1.04 -5.46 9.90
CA THR A 39 0.50 -6.15 11.10
C THR A 39 1.05 -5.60 12.42
N GLY A 40 1.91 -4.58 12.37
CA GLY A 40 2.48 -3.94 13.56
C GLY A 40 1.43 -3.28 14.47
N ARG A 41 1.69 -3.28 15.79
CA ARG A 41 0.80 -2.71 16.81
C ARG A 41 0.41 -1.26 16.53
N LEU A 42 1.39 -0.38 16.27
CA LEU A 42 1.13 1.03 15.98
C LEU A 42 0.27 1.24 14.72
N PHE A 43 0.43 0.38 13.71
CA PHE A 43 -0.36 0.45 12.49
C PHE A 43 -1.83 0.13 12.79
N LYS A 44 -2.09 -0.93 13.56
CA LYS A 44 -3.45 -1.28 14.01
C LYS A 44 -4.07 -0.18 14.88
N GLU A 45 -3.31 0.36 15.83
CA GLU A 45 -3.77 1.46 16.70
C GLU A 45 -4.14 2.70 15.88
N TYR A 46 -3.31 3.05 14.89
CA TYR A 46 -3.59 4.14 13.97
C TYR A 46 -4.88 3.91 13.16
N LEU A 47 -5.03 2.73 12.53
CA LEU A 47 -6.23 2.41 11.76
C LEU A 47 -7.50 2.45 12.63
N SER A 48 -7.43 1.91 13.83
CA SER A 48 -8.53 1.96 14.81
C SER A 48 -8.91 3.39 15.16
N LYS A 49 -7.92 4.25 15.46
CA LYS A 49 -8.14 5.67 15.76
C LYS A 49 -8.78 6.43 14.59
N GLN A 50 -8.48 6.02 13.35
CA GLN A 50 -9.05 6.61 12.14
C GLN A 50 -10.41 5.99 11.73
N GLY A 51 -10.86 4.94 12.43
CA GLY A 51 -12.07 4.19 12.07
C GLY A 51 -11.95 3.46 10.72
N ILE A 52 -10.74 3.02 10.37
CA ILE A 52 -10.46 2.27 9.14
C ILE A 52 -10.44 0.78 9.48
N ARG A 53 -11.25 -0.03 8.78
CA ARG A 53 -11.24 -1.49 8.96
C ARG A 53 -10.06 -2.12 8.24
N HIS A 54 -9.24 -2.88 8.96
CA HIS A 54 -8.17 -3.69 8.39
C HIS A 54 -8.66 -5.10 8.10
N GLU A 55 -8.65 -5.48 6.83
CA GLU A 55 -8.95 -6.82 6.37
C GLU A 55 -7.64 -7.51 5.99
N LYS A 56 -7.38 -8.66 6.61
CA LYS A 56 -6.20 -9.46 6.28
C LYS A 56 -6.63 -10.62 5.41
N THR A 57 -6.04 -10.77 4.23
CA THR A 57 -6.31 -11.94 3.39
C THR A 57 -5.67 -13.16 4.04
N VAL A 58 -6.44 -14.24 4.16
CA VAL A 58 -5.93 -15.52 4.65
C VAL A 58 -5.05 -16.14 3.57
N SER A 59 -3.95 -16.78 3.97
CA SER A 59 -3.21 -17.71 3.11
C SER A 59 -4.23 -18.65 2.47
N TYR A 60 -4.27 -18.77 1.13
CA TYR A 60 -5.32 -19.43 0.30
C TYR A 60 -6.42 -18.56 -0.33
N THR A 61 -6.42 -17.24 -0.18
CA THR A 61 -7.26 -16.33 -1.02
C THR A 61 -6.45 -15.40 -1.96
N PRO A 62 -5.52 -15.94 -2.77
CA PRO A 62 -4.67 -15.14 -3.65
C PRO A 62 -5.45 -14.29 -4.65
N GLN A 63 -6.68 -14.64 -5.00
CA GLN A 63 -7.52 -13.85 -5.91
C GLN A 63 -7.88 -12.47 -5.33
N GLN A 64 -8.02 -12.35 -4.01
CA GLN A 64 -8.36 -11.07 -3.36
C GLN A 64 -7.20 -10.09 -3.37
N ASN A 65 -5.96 -10.58 -3.17
CA ASN A 65 -4.76 -9.77 -3.32
C ASN A 65 -4.32 -9.65 -4.78
N GLY A 66 -4.73 -10.58 -5.64
CA GLY A 66 -4.35 -10.66 -7.04
C GLY A 66 -4.73 -9.42 -7.84
N LEU A 67 -5.80 -8.70 -7.47
CA LEU A 67 -6.11 -7.40 -8.08
C LEU A 67 -5.06 -6.33 -7.74
N ALA A 68 -4.66 -6.25 -6.47
CA ALA A 68 -3.62 -5.31 -6.02
C ALA A 68 -2.26 -5.68 -6.64
N GLU A 69 -1.92 -6.98 -6.65
CA GLU A 69 -0.68 -7.47 -7.27
C GLU A 69 -0.62 -7.19 -8.77
N ARG A 70 -1.72 -7.42 -9.50
CA ARG A 70 -1.80 -7.11 -10.94
C ARG A 70 -1.66 -5.61 -11.19
N MET A 71 -2.38 -4.78 -10.43
CA MET A 71 -2.31 -3.33 -10.58
C MET A 71 -0.91 -2.79 -10.27
N ASN A 72 -0.26 -3.28 -9.21
CA ASN A 72 1.12 -2.94 -8.89
C ASN A 72 2.08 -3.33 -10.02
N ARG A 73 1.89 -4.51 -10.62
CA ARG A 73 2.70 -4.97 -11.76
C ARG A 73 2.52 -4.06 -12.96
N SER A 74 1.28 -3.73 -13.33
CA SER A 74 0.99 -2.82 -14.44
C SER A 74 1.57 -1.42 -14.20
N LEU A 75 1.50 -0.88 -12.99
CA LEU A 75 2.11 0.41 -12.65
C LEU A 75 3.63 0.38 -12.82
N VAL A 76 4.30 -0.67 -12.34
CA VAL A 76 5.75 -0.84 -12.48
C VAL A 76 6.15 -1.00 -13.94
N GLU A 77 5.38 -1.75 -14.73
CA GLU A 77 5.61 -1.91 -16.16
C GLU A 77 5.44 -0.58 -16.92
N MET A 78 4.39 0.19 -16.63
CA MET A 78 4.20 1.52 -17.23
C MET A 78 5.34 2.47 -16.88
N ALA A 79 5.77 2.51 -15.62
CA ALA A 79 6.92 3.32 -15.21
C ALA A 79 8.21 2.89 -15.94
N ARG A 80 8.43 1.59 -16.13
CA ARG A 80 9.56 1.08 -16.92
C ARG A 80 9.50 1.51 -18.38
N CYS A 81 8.32 1.48 -19.00
CA CYS A 81 8.14 1.93 -20.37
C CYS A 81 8.41 3.43 -20.52
N MET A 82 7.93 4.25 -19.58
CA MET A 82 8.21 5.70 -19.57
C MET A 82 9.71 5.99 -19.44
N LEU A 83 10.40 5.33 -18.50
CA LEU A 83 11.85 5.49 -18.33
C LEU A 83 12.65 5.05 -19.56
N TYR A 84 12.23 3.96 -20.21
CA TYR A 84 12.85 3.49 -21.45
C TYR A 84 12.67 4.50 -22.59
N HIS A 85 11.47 5.10 -22.69
CA HIS A 85 11.18 6.11 -23.70
C HIS A 85 12.03 7.39 -23.51
N GLU A 86 12.27 7.80 -22.26
CA GLU A 86 13.11 8.97 -21.94
C GLU A 86 14.63 8.68 -21.99
N GLY A 87 15.05 7.46 -22.33
CA GLY A 87 16.47 7.10 -22.43
C GLY A 87 17.20 7.05 -21.08
N ILE A 88 16.47 7.02 -19.96
CA ILE A 88 17.05 6.95 -18.62
C ILE A 88 17.51 5.51 -18.36
N ASN A 89 18.83 5.33 -18.31
CA ASN A 89 19.43 4.01 -18.16
C ASN A 89 19.19 3.45 -16.75
N LYS A 90 18.86 2.14 -16.69
CA LYS A 90 18.42 1.48 -15.46
C LYS A 90 19.61 1.10 -14.56
N ASN A 91 20.04 2.01 -13.70
CA ASN A 91 20.91 1.70 -12.56
C ASN A 91 20.07 1.72 -11.26
N TRP A 92 19.36 0.63 -10.97
CA TRP A 92 18.60 0.44 -9.72
C TRP A 92 18.58 -1.03 -9.33
#